data_AF-A0A839NF85-F1
#
_entry.id   AF-A0A839NF85-F1
#
_cell.length_a   1.000
_cell.length_b   1.000
_cell.length_c   1.000
_cell.angle_alpha   90.00
_cell.angle_beta   90.00
_cell.angle_gamma   90.00
#
_symmetry.space_group_name_H-M   'P 1'
#
loop_
_entity.id
_entity.type
_entity.pdbx_description
1 polymer ?
#
loop_
_entity_poly.entity_id
_entity_poly.type
_entity_poly.pdbx_seq_one_letter_code
_entity_poly.pdbx_strand_id
1 'polypeptide(L)' 'MVPVFGVSTRTIRNYVRQGIIPKPPVVAYGLREVWVFPDDYLAEAERDLAERRGRANGDD' A
#
# COMPACT_ATOMS: atom_id res chain seq x y z
N MET A 1 15.39 7.45 0.87
CA MET A 1 14.14 6.77 1.32
C MET A 1 13.65 5.95 0.17
N VAL A 2 13.68 4.62 0.27
CA VAL A 2 13.17 3.75 -0.80
C VAL A 2 11.64 3.90 -0.82
N PRO A 3 11.02 4.17 -1.97
CA PRO A 3 9.56 4.25 -2.05
C PRO A 3 8.95 2.88 -1.76
N VAL A 4 8.09 2.83 -0.74
CA VAL A 4 7.24 1.68 -0.43
C VAL A 4 6.40 1.37 -1.68
N PHE A 5 6.60 0.18 -2.27
CA PHE A 5 6.04 -0.27 -3.57
C PHE A 5 6.56 0.43 -4.84
N GLY A 6 7.71 1.12 -4.79
CA GLY A 6 8.26 1.78 -5.98
C GLY A 6 7.50 3.03 -6.44
N VAL A 7 6.56 3.53 -5.62
CA VAL A 7 5.71 4.69 -5.93
C VAL A 7 5.77 5.78 -4.85
N SER A 8 5.37 6.99 -5.22
CA SER A 8 5.28 8.12 -4.29
C SER A 8 4.26 7.88 -3.17
N THR A 9 4.50 8.43 -1.97
CA THR A 9 3.58 8.35 -0.82
C THR A 9 2.17 8.85 -1.12
N ARG A 10 2.03 9.83 -2.03
CA ARG A 10 0.71 10.30 -2.51
C ARG A 10 -0.04 9.20 -3.24
N THR A 11 0.66 8.40 -4.05
CA THR A 11 0.09 7.26 -4.78
C THR A 11 -0.35 6.18 -3.81
N ILE A 12 0.48 5.84 -2.82
CA ILE A 12 0.13 4.88 -1.75
C ILE A 12 -1.15 5.33 -1.04
N ARG A 13 -1.24 6.60 -0.63
CA ARG A 13 -2.46 7.15 -0.01
C ARG A 13 -3.67 7.05 -0.93
N ASN A 14 -3.49 7.24 -2.23
CA ASN A 14 -4.56 7.07 -3.20
C ASN A 14 -5.00 5.60 -3.30
N TYR A 15 -4.06 4.66 -3.33
CA TYR A 15 -4.36 3.22 -3.31
C TYR A 15 -5.16 2.83 -2.07
N VAL A 16 -4.77 3.30 -0.89
CA VAL A 16 -5.55 3.08 0.35
C VAL A 16 -6.95 3.68 0.23
N ARG A 17 -7.09 4.91 -0.28
CA ARG A 17 -8.40 5.58 -0.45
C ARG A 17 -9.31 4.87 -1.47
N GLN A 18 -8.73 4.27 -2.49
CA GLN A 18 -9.44 3.53 -3.54
C GLN A 18 -9.75 2.08 -3.13
N GLY A 19 -9.32 1.63 -1.94
CA GLY A 19 -9.43 0.22 -1.53
C GLY A 19 -8.57 -0.69 -2.41
N ILE A 20 -7.48 -0.16 -2.96
CA ILE A 20 -6.53 -0.94 -3.74
C ILE A 20 -5.65 -1.81 -2.85
N ILE A 21 -5.13 -1.21 -1.79
CA ILE A 21 -4.39 -1.89 -0.73
C ILE A 21 -5.08 -1.58 0.61
N PRO A 22 -4.97 -2.47 1.61
CA PRO A 22 -5.55 -2.25 2.93
C PRO A 22 -4.99 -1.01 3.61
N LYS A 23 -5.73 -0.42 4.55
CA LYS A 23 -5.23 0.71 5.35
C LYS A 23 -4.06 0.23 6.21
N PRO A 24 -2.88 0.87 6.15
CA PRO A 24 -1.74 0.45 6.94
C PRO A 24 -2.01 0.65 8.44
N PRO A 25 -1.40 -0.18 9.30
CA PRO A 25 -1.43 0.02 10.72
C PRO A 25 -0.89 1.39 11.10
N VAL A 26 -1.47 1.96 12.16
CA VAL A 26 -1.10 3.28 12.67
C VAL A 26 -0.49 3.08 14.05
N VAL A 27 0.71 3.64 14.26
CA VAL A 27 1.35 3.69 15.58
C VAL A 27 1.31 5.12 16.10
N ALA A 28 0.98 5.26 17.38
CA ALA A 28 1.07 6.53 18.08
C ALA A 28 2.53 6.78 18.45
N TYR A 29 3.10 7.88 17.95
CA TYR A 29 4.40 8.38 18.35
C TYR A 29 4.22 9.71 19.07
N GLY A 30 4.06 9.64 20.39
CA GLY A 30 3.67 10.78 21.22
C GLY A 30 2.27 11.28 20.84
N LEU A 31 2.17 12.53 20.40
CA LEU A 31 0.91 13.15 19.93
C LEU A 31 0.65 12.96 18.42
N ARG A 32 1.52 12.25 17.70
CA ARG A 32 1.39 12.05 16.25
C ARG A 32 1.03 10.61 15.93
N GLU A 33 0.09 10.45 15.03
CA GLU A 33 -0.23 9.16 14.41
C GLU A 33 0.63 8.97 13.16
N VAL A 34 1.36 7.86 13.08
CA VAL A 34 2.26 7.54 11.96
C VAL A 34 1.83 6.21 11.34
N TRP A 35 1.68 6.19 10.01
CA TRP A 35 1.46 4.95 9.27
C TRP A 35 2.75 4.15 9.20
N VAL A 36 2.67 2.89 9.59
CA VAL A 36 3.78 1.96 9.51
C VAL A 36 3.49 0.90 8.45
N PHE A 37 4.57 0.47 7.80
CA PHE A 37 4.53 -0.47 6.68
C PHE A 37 5.43 -1.66 7.05
N PRO A 38 5.01 -2.52 8.00
CA PRO A 38 5.76 -3.73 8.36
C PRO A 38 5.80 -4.71 7.18
N ASP A 39 6.78 -5.61 7.17
CA ASP A 39 7.00 -6.55 6.07
C ASP A 39 5.77 -7.41 5.75
N ASP A 40 5.01 -7.86 6.76
CA ASP A 40 3.76 -8.60 6.55
C ASP A 40 2.70 -7.79 5.78
N TYR A 41 2.57 -6.50 6.10
CA TYR A 41 1.68 -5.60 5.38
C TYR A 41 2.15 -5.38 3.94
N LEU A 42 3.47 -5.23 3.75
CA LEU A 42 4.05 -5.06 2.42
C LEU A 42 3.76 -6.29 1.54
N ALA A 43 3.94 -7.50 2.07
CA ALA A 43 3.67 -8.73 1.35
C ALA A 43 2.20 -8.87 0.94
N GLU A 44 1.26 -8.52 1.84
CA GLU A 44 -0.18 -8.52 1.54
C GLU A 44 -0.53 -7.48 0.45
N ALA A 45 -0.08 -6.24 0.63
CA ALA A 45 -0.33 -5.17 -0.31
C ALA A 45 0.32 -5.41 -1.68
N GLU A 46 1.50 -6.04 -1.75
CA GLU A 46 2.13 -6.46 -3.00
C GLU A 46 1.30 -7.52 -3.73
N ARG A 47 0.73 -8.50 -3.01
CA ARG A 47 -0.22 -9.46 -3.60
C ARG A 47 -1.44 -8.77 -4.17
N ASP A 48 -2.09 -7.88 -3.43
CA ASP A 48 -3.28 -7.16 -3.90
C ASP A 48 -3.00 -6.32 -5.17
N LEU A 49 -1.82 -5.69 -5.21
CA LEU A 49 -1.36 -4.93 -6.37
C LEU A 49 -1.06 -5.85 -7.56
N ALA A 50 -0.42 -6.99 -7.33
CA ALA A 50 -0.12 -7.98 -8.36
C ALA A 50 -1.40 -8.59 -8.94
N GLU A 51 -2.39 -8.94 -8.11
CA GLU A 51 -3.69 -9.46 -8.55
C GLU A 51 -4.44 -8.47 -9.44
N ARG A 52 -4.41 -7.17 -9.11
CA ARG A 52 -4.97 -6.13 -9.99
C ARG A 52 -4.20 -5.94 -11.29
N ARG A 53 -2.87 -5.96 -11.25
CA ARG A 53 -2.04 -5.87 -12.47
C ARG A 53 -2.25 -7.08 -13.39
N GLY A 54 -2.37 -8.28 -12.82
CA GLY A 54 -2.68 -9.50 -13.56
C GLY A 54 -4.06 -9.45 -14.22
N ARG A 55 -5.08 -8.92 -13.52
CA ARG A 55 -6.40 -8.66 -14.11
C ARG A 55 -6.40 -7.64 -15.24
N ALA A 56 -5.57 -6.59 -15.14
CA ALA A 56 -5.49 -5.55 -16.18
C ALA A 56 -4.83 -6.05 -17.49
N ASN A 57 -4.06 -7.13 -17.44
CA ASN A 57 -3.37 -7.72 -18.59
C ASN A 57 -4.06 -8.98 -19.15
N GLY A 58 -5.25 -9.34 -18.66
CA GLY A 58 -5.96 -10.57 -19.00
C GLY A 58 -7.24 -10.40 -19.80
N ASP A 59 -7.54 -9.19 -20.29
CA ASP A 59 -8.73 -8.88 -21.09
C ASP A 59 -8.28 -8.00 -22.28
N ASP A 60 -7.69 -8.66 -23.29
CA ASP A 60 -7.58 -8.21 -24.69
C ASP A 60 -7.85 -9.41 -25.61
#